data_AF-A0A1G3INU0-F1
#
_entry.id   AF-A0A1G3INU0-F1
#
_cell.length_a   1.000
_cell.length_b   1.000
_cell.length_c   1.000
_cell.angle_alpha   90.00
_cell.angle_beta   90.00
_cell.angle_gamma   90.00
#
_symmetry.space_group_name_H-M   'P 1'
#
loop_
_entity.id
_entity.type
_entity.pdbx_description
1 polymer ?
#
loop_
_entity_poly.entity_id
_entity_poly.type
_entity_poly.pdbx_seq_one_letter_code
_entity_poly.pdbx_strand_id
1 'polypeptide(L)'
;ASHIFKPRSVGEGMGRTWYAPWSNGSAYALPIQVGAKMTQMENRIVLTRFKDGYGPVGAYFLHLKTHTENAYGQEYESKWYEDTKALVGEYIDHHPVPTCLRNHAILREIAAGRGPIRMVTKEAFKDPHKETIGWENFLGMTIGQAVVWASQNIDPKHTNPELTTSEPYVMGSHATCSGAWASGPEDCAPAEYQWGYNRMMTVDGLFGAGDTIGGTAHKFSSGSFAEGRIAGKAAVRYVNDMGKNGPQVSEQEYQDLEQVIFQPMENYRIGRNEIVAGTVSPSYLLPIHGLQRLQKIMDEYVGGISTIYMTNDVLLNRGLELLGMLREDMNSIGAEDLHQLQRTWELHHRLLTSETVTHHTLFRQETRWPGYYYRGDHMKLDDKNWHCFTLSRYDRNTGEWKMEKAPVHHIID
;
A
#
# COMPACT_ATOMS: atom_id res chain seq x y z
N ALA A 1 0.38 2.31 3.76
CA ALA A 1 1.67 1.75 4.18
C ALA A 1 2.66 1.88 3.03
N SER A 2 3.67 2.71 3.26
CA SER A 2 4.85 2.93 2.42
C SER A 2 6.05 2.21 3.03
N HIS A 3 7.10 1.98 2.23
CA HIS A 3 8.33 1.31 2.66
C HIS A 3 8.16 -0.14 3.15
N ILE A 4 7.06 -0.81 2.78
CA ILE A 4 6.93 -2.26 2.96
C ILE A 4 7.63 -3.02 1.81
N PHE A 5 7.74 -2.43 0.62
CA PHE A 5 8.53 -2.96 -0.50
C PHE A 5 9.78 -2.11 -0.75
N LYS A 6 10.81 -2.71 -1.35
CA LYS A 6 12.02 -2.00 -1.79
C LYS A 6 11.67 -0.97 -2.87
N PRO A 7 11.97 0.32 -2.68
CA PRO A 7 11.74 1.33 -3.70
C PRO A 7 12.75 1.22 -4.85
N ARG A 8 12.45 1.90 -5.97
CA ARG A 8 13.37 1.95 -7.13
C ARG A 8 14.70 2.63 -6.82
N SER A 9 14.71 3.61 -5.91
CA SER A 9 15.91 4.32 -5.47
C SER A 9 16.23 3.92 -4.04
N VAL A 10 17.42 3.37 -3.78
CA VAL A 10 17.78 2.76 -2.48
C VAL A 10 18.80 3.57 -1.66
N GLY A 11 19.36 4.63 -2.23
CA GLY A 11 20.18 5.63 -1.52
C GLY A 11 19.31 6.73 -0.90
N GLU A 12 19.73 7.99 -1.03
CA GLU A 12 18.94 9.14 -0.56
C GLU A 12 17.52 9.18 -1.15
N GLY A 13 17.39 8.76 -2.41
CA GLY A 13 16.10 8.65 -3.10
C GLY A 13 15.13 7.64 -2.49
N MET A 14 15.53 6.84 -1.51
CA MET A 14 14.62 5.97 -0.76
C MET A 14 13.48 6.77 -0.15
N GLY A 15 13.75 7.98 0.36
CA GLY A 15 12.71 8.87 0.90
C GLY A 15 11.67 9.33 -0.14
N ARG A 16 11.94 9.17 -1.44
CA ARG A 16 11.02 9.54 -2.52
C ARG A 16 10.08 8.39 -2.86
N THR A 17 9.26 7.99 -1.90
CA THR A 17 8.06 7.19 -2.18
C THR A 17 6.98 8.08 -2.84
N TRP A 18 6.11 7.50 -3.66
CA TRP A 18 4.96 8.24 -4.22
C TRP A 18 3.94 8.55 -3.13
N TYR A 19 3.61 7.54 -2.30
CA TYR A 19 2.76 7.76 -1.14
C TYR A 19 3.56 8.34 0.02
N ALA A 20 2.89 8.83 1.06
CA ALA A 20 3.56 9.47 2.18
C ALA A 20 4.61 8.53 2.83
N PRO A 21 5.90 8.90 2.92
CA PRO A 21 6.95 8.02 3.46
C PRO A 21 6.76 7.72 4.95
N TRP A 22 6.13 8.65 5.68
CA TRP A 22 5.76 8.50 7.09
C TRP A 22 4.54 7.60 7.32
N SER A 23 3.79 7.21 6.28
CA SER A 23 2.67 6.26 6.40
C SER A 23 3.18 4.83 6.58
N ASN A 24 3.60 4.49 7.79
CA ASN A 24 4.26 3.24 8.16
C ASN A 24 3.33 2.04 8.42
N GLY A 25 2.01 2.20 8.26
CA GLY A 25 1.05 1.11 8.50
C GLY A 25 0.52 1.01 9.94
N SER A 26 0.79 1.97 10.84
CA SER A 26 0.15 2.02 12.17
C SER A 26 -1.38 1.86 12.11
N ALA A 27 -2.01 2.47 11.10
CA ALA A 27 -3.45 2.40 10.86
C ALA A 27 -3.97 0.98 10.62
N TYR A 28 -3.09 0.02 10.29
CA TYR A 28 -3.43 -1.38 10.13
C TYR A 28 -2.91 -2.20 11.31
N ALA A 29 -1.63 -2.05 11.64
CA ALA A 29 -0.97 -2.88 12.62
C ALA A 29 -1.64 -2.83 14.00
N LEU A 30 -2.06 -1.64 14.44
CA LEU A 30 -2.75 -1.49 15.73
C LEU A 30 -4.11 -2.23 15.76
N PRO A 31 -5.03 -2.02 14.79
CA PRO A 31 -6.23 -2.84 14.68
C PRO A 31 -5.97 -4.35 14.56
N ILE A 32 -4.97 -4.75 13.78
CA ILE A 32 -4.61 -6.16 13.60
C ILE A 32 -4.22 -6.79 14.95
N GLN A 33 -3.38 -6.12 15.73
CA GLN A 33 -2.93 -6.63 17.03
C GLN A 33 -4.08 -6.87 18.01
N VAL A 34 -5.13 -6.06 17.95
CA VAL A 34 -6.32 -6.23 18.82
C VAL A 34 -7.39 -7.12 18.21
N GLY A 35 -7.09 -7.75 17.06
CA GLY A 35 -7.95 -8.77 16.45
C GLY A 35 -9.08 -8.22 15.57
N ALA A 36 -8.96 -6.98 15.07
CA ALA A 36 -9.86 -6.47 14.05
C ALA A 36 -9.71 -7.28 12.76
N LYS A 37 -10.84 -7.57 12.11
CA LYS A 37 -10.81 -8.19 10.80
C LYS A 37 -10.27 -7.20 9.77
N MET A 38 -9.33 -7.62 8.95
CA MET A 38 -8.85 -6.85 7.81
C MET A 38 -9.48 -7.38 6.53
N THR A 39 -9.60 -6.54 5.51
CA THR A 39 -10.19 -6.86 4.22
C THR A 39 -9.29 -6.43 3.07
N GLN A 40 -9.25 -7.24 2.01
CA GLN A 40 -8.60 -6.89 0.73
C GLN A 40 -7.15 -6.39 0.87
N MET A 41 -6.38 -6.92 1.83
CA MET A 41 -4.99 -6.48 2.06
C MET A 41 -4.03 -6.89 0.93
N GLU A 42 -4.43 -7.84 0.09
CA GLU A 42 -3.77 -8.19 -1.18
C GLU A 42 -3.94 -7.12 -2.25
N ASN A 43 -4.92 -6.22 -2.12
CA ASN A 43 -5.18 -5.15 -3.09
C ASN A 43 -4.21 -3.98 -2.91
N ARG A 44 -2.92 -4.24 -3.16
CA ARG A 44 -1.87 -3.23 -3.21
C ARG A 44 -1.93 -2.42 -4.50
N ILE A 45 -1.46 -1.17 -4.44
CA ILE A 45 -1.41 -0.26 -5.59
C ILE A 45 0.00 -0.16 -6.15
N VAL A 46 0.12 -0.26 -7.46
CA VAL A 46 1.32 0.11 -8.23
C VAL A 46 0.95 1.28 -9.12
N LEU A 47 1.83 2.26 -9.27
CA LEU A 47 1.45 3.52 -9.90
C LEU A 47 2.37 3.89 -11.03
N THR A 48 1.78 4.14 -12.19
CA THR A 48 2.48 4.80 -13.28
C THR A 48 2.59 6.29 -12.99
N ARG A 49 3.82 6.78 -12.82
CA ARG A 49 4.14 8.18 -12.53
C ARG A 49 5.37 8.60 -13.32
N PHE A 50 5.65 9.91 -13.33
CA PHE A 50 6.92 10.40 -13.86
C PHE A 50 8.08 9.73 -13.11
N LYS A 51 9.06 9.25 -13.89
CA LYS A 51 10.16 8.44 -13.39
C LYS A 51 10.97 9.21 -12.34
N ASP A 52 11.38 8.49 -11.29
CA ASP A 52 12.17 8.92 -10.13
C ASP A 52 11.46 9.91 -9.18
N GLY A 53 10.96 11.04 -9.68
CA GLY A 53 10.29 12.05 -8.84
C GLY A 53 8.85 11.71 -8.44
N TYR A 54 8.25 10.71 -9.11
CA TYR A 54 6.87 10.25 -8.94
C TYR A 54 5.81 11.36 -9.05
N GLY A 55 6.05 12.33 -9.93
CA GLY A 55 5.11 13.40 -10.19
C GLY A 55 3.75 12.91 -10.69
N PRO A 56 2.67 13.63 -10.37
CA PRO A 56 1.31 13.29 -10.76
C PRO A 56 1.12 13.27 -12.28
N VAL A 57 0.41 12.25 -12.79
CA VAL A 57 0.05 12.13 -14.22
C VAL A 57 -1.43 12.41 -14.48
N GLY A 58 -2.26 12.54 -13.44
CA GLY A 58 -3.70 12.69 -13.57
C GLY A 58 -4.10 13.95 -14.33
N ALA A 59 -3.53 15.11 -13.98
CA ALA A 59 -3.77 16.36 -14.72
C ALA A 59 -3.23 16.30 -16.16
N TYR A 60 -2.11 15.63 -16.38
CA TYR A 60 -1.52 15.46 -17.70
C TYR A 60 -2.47 14.71 -18.64
N PHE A 61 -2.97 13.55 -18.21
CA PHE A 61 -3.96 12.79 -18.99
C PHE A 61 -5.30 13.51 -19.11
N LEU A 62 -5.88 13.97 -17.99
CA LEU A 62 -7.27 14.41 -17.96
C LEU A 62 -7.47 15.87 -18.39
N HIS A 63 -6.56 16.77 -18.01
CA HIS A 63 -6.68 18.20 -18.32
C HIS A 63 -5.83 18.59 -19.53
N LEU A 64 -4.56 18.19 -19.59
CA LEU A 64 -3.68 18.55 -20.71
C LEU A 64 -3.98 17.71 -21.97
N LYS A 65 -4.66 16.56 -21.81
CA LYS A 65 -4.98 15.58 -22.86
C LYS A 65 -3.74 14.95 -23.48
N THR A 66 -2.70 14.74 -22.68
CA THR A 66 -1.51 14.00 -23.11
C THR A 66 -1.83 12.51 -23.23
N HIS A 67 -0.99 11.79 -23.98
CA HIS A 67 -1.04 10.34 -24.10
C HIS A 67 0.36 9.75 -23.84
N THR A 68 0.45 8.42 -23.80
CA THR A 68 1.71 7.70 -23.61
C THR A 68 2.20 7.07 -24.90
N GLU A 69 3.52 7.02 -25.06
CA GLU A 69 4.17 6.36 -26.18
C GLU A 69 5.32 5.48 -25.68
N ASN A 70 5.66 4.45 -26.44
CA ASN A 70 6.85 3.63 -26.20
C ASN A 70 8.12 4.31 -26.76
N ALA A 71 9.25 3.60 -26.73
CA ALA A 71 10.54 4.15 -27.20
C ALA A 71 10.55 4.59 -28.67
N TYR A 72 9.63 4.06 -29.48
CA TYR A 72 9.52 4.27 -30.92
C TYR A 72 8.42 5.28 -31.30
N GLY A 73 7.82 5.97 -30.32
CA GLY A 73 6.75 6.93 -30.57
C GLY A 73 5.41 6.28 -30.95
N GLN A 74 5.18 5.04 -30.50
CA GLN A 74 3.98 4.29 -30.83
C GLN A 74 3.09 4.12 -29.59
N GLU A 75 1.78 4.21 -29.82
CA GLU A 75 0.75 3.75 -28.88
C GLU A 75 0.90 2.22 -28.69
N TYR A 76 0.67 1.73 -27.47
CA TYR A 76 0.94 0.33 -27.10
C TYR A 76 -0.16 -0.34 -26.29
N GLU A 77 -1.13 0.38 -25.74
CA GLU A 77 -2.22 -0.23 -24.96
C GLU A 77 -3.09 -1.10 -25.88
N SER A 78 -3.40 -0.63 -27.10
CA SER A 78 -4.20 -1.40 -28.08
C SER A 78 -3.54 -2.73 -28.47
N LYS A 79 -2.21 -2.75 -28.57
CA LYS A 79 -1.43 -3.95 -28.88
C LYS A 79 -1.59 -5.06 -27.84
N TRP A 80 -1.78 -4.69 -26.57
CA TRP A 80 -1.89 -5.65 -25.46
C TRP A 80 -3.34 -5.97 -25.09
N TYR A 81 -4.33 -5.51 -25.85
CA TYR A 81 -5.75 -5.70 -25.56
C TYR A 81 -6.14 -7.19 -25.48
N GLU A 82 -5.85 -7.99 -26.51
CA GLU A 82 -6.22 -9.42 -26.53
C GLU A 82 -5.52 -10.23 -25.43
N ASP A 83 -4.23 -9.96 -25.20
CA ASP A 83 -3.46 -10.56 -24.11
C ASP A 83 -4.10 -10.26 -22.75
N THR A 84 -4.53 -9.02 -22.54
CA THR A 84 -5.18 -8.61 -21.29
C THR A 84 -6.58 -9.20 -21.16
N LYS A 85 -7.35 -9.22 -22.25
CA LYS A 85 -8.69 -9.84 -22.31
C LYS A 85 -8.64 -11.33 -21.96
N ALA A 86 -7.57 -12.04 -22.36
CA ALA A 86 -7.36 -13.43 -21.99
C ALA A 86 -7.12 -13.65 -20.47
N LEU A 87 -6.69 -12.62 -19.74
CA LEU A 87 -6.48 -12.66 -18.28
C LEU A 87 -7.73 -12.26 -17.49
N VAL A 88 -8.46 -11.24 -17.95
CA VAL A 88 -9.53 -10.60 -17.18
C VAL A 88 -10.90 -10.59 -17.85
N GLY A 89 -11.07 -11.19 -19.02
CA GLY A 89 -12.37 -11.22 -19.70
C GLY A 89 -12.92 -9.82 -20.00
N GLU A 90 -14.20 -9.61 -19.72
CA GLU A 90 -14.92 -8.35 -20.04
C GLU A 90 -14.46 -7.13 -19.24
N TYR A 91 -13.69 -7.30 -18.15
CA TYR A 91 -13.22 -6.18 -17.34
C TYR A 91 -12.36 -5.16 -18.11
N ILE A 92 -11.70 -5.58 -19.20
CA ILE A 92 -10.96 -4.64 -20.07
C ILE A 92 -11.86 -3.70 -20.86
N ASP A 93 -13.12 -4.06 -21.09
CA ASP A 93 -14.07 -3.30 -21.89
C ASP A 93 -14.71 -2.13 -21.12
N HIS A 94 -14.46 -2.04 -19.80
CA HIS A 94 -14.93 -0.94 -18.95
C HIS A 94 -14.23 0.39 -19.27
N HIS A 95 -15.01 1.47 -19.26
CA HIS A 95 -14.52 2.82 -19.50
C HIS A 95 -14.84 3.74 -18.30
N PRO A 96 -13.84 4.41 -17.70
CA PRO A 96 -12.41 4.35 -18.04
C PRO A 96 -11.79 2.99 -17.72
N VAL A 97 -10.78 2.60 -18.52
CA VAL A 97 -10.06 1.34 -18.33
C VAL A 97 -9.47 1.26 -16.91
N PRO A 98 -9.70 0.16 -16.16
CA PRO A 98 -9.17 -0.01 -14.82
C PRO A 98 -7.65 0.25 -14.74
N THR A 99 -7.22 0.96 -13.71
CA THR A 99 -5.84 1.46 -13.60
C THR A 99 -4.79 0.35 -13.60
N CYS A 100 -5.08 -0.80 -13.00
CA CYS A 100 -4.19 -1.96 -13.04
C CYS A 100 -3.96 -2.46 -14.48
N LEU A 101 -4.99 -2.50 -15.33
CA LEU A 101 -4.88 -2.99 -16.71
C LEU A 101 -4.03 -2.05 -17.58
N ARG A 102 -4.11 -0.73 -17.36
CA ARG A 102 -3.18 0.23 -17.99
C ARG A 102 -1.74 0.01 -17.55
N ASN A 103 -1.50 -0.28 -16.27
CA ASN A 103 -0.17 -0.66 -15.81
C ASN A 103 0.28 -2.00 -16.43
N HIS A 104 -0.62 -2.97 -16.62
CA HIS A 104 -0.29 -4.23 -17.26
C HIS A 104 0.26 -3.99 -18.67
N ALA A 105 -0.39 -3.16 -19.48
CA ALA A 105 0.09 -2.79 -20.82
C ALA A 105 1.52 -2.19 -20.79
N ILE A 106 1.79 -1.28 -19.84
CA ILE A 106 3.15 -0.72 -19.64
C ILE A 106 4.17 -1.82 -19.35
N LEU A 107 3.84 -2.74 -18.46
CA LEU A 107 4.75 -3.81 -18.05
C LEU A 107 5.01 -4.79 -19.19
N ARG A 108 4.00 -5.12 -20.00
CA ARG A 108 4.15 -5.95 -21.19
C ARG A 108 5.01 -5.27 -22.25
N GLU A 109 4.83 -3.97 -22.46
CA GLU A 109 5.61 -3.22 -23.44
C GLU A 109 7.09 -3.11 -23.04
N ILE A 110 7.37 -2.87 -21.75
CA ILE A 110 8.74 -2.89 -21.21
C ILE A 110 9.34 -4.29 -21.30
N ALA A 111 8.60 -5.34 -20.94
CA ALA A 111 9.07 -6.73 -21.02
C ALA A 111 9.37 -7.16 -22.47
N ALA A 112 8.69 -6.57 -23.45
CA ALA A 112 8.97 -6.77 -24.87
C ALA A 112 10.20 -5.98 -25.38
N GLY A 113 10.93 -5.28 -24.48
CA GLY A 113 12.13 -4.52 -24.83
C GLY A 113 11.84 -3.19 -25.52
N ARG A 114 10.62 -2.67 -25.39
CA ARG A 114 10.16 -1.47 -26.13
C ARG A 114 10.01 -0.22 -25.27
N GLY A 115 10.51 -0.26 -24.04
CA GLY A 115 10.69 0.92 -23.19
C GLY A 115 11.87 1.80 -23.62
N PRO A 116 11.99 3.04 -23.10
CA PRO A 116 11.17 3.63 -22.03
C PRO A 116 9.78 4.05 -22.50
N ILE A 117 8.84 4.12 -21.56
CA ILE A 117 7.52 4.72 -21.78
C ILE A 117 7.60 6.21 -21.48
N ARG A 118 7.04 7.03 -22.35
CA ARG A 118 7.07 8.50 -22.22
C ARG A 118 5.67 9.08 -22.20
N MET A 119 5.54 10.20 -21.50
CA MET A 119 4.37 11.07 -21.60
C MET A 119 4.60 12.07 -22.73
N VAL A 120 3.66 12.18 -23.67
CA VAL A 120 3.76 13.14 -24.77
C VAL A 120 3.36 14.53 -24.29
N THR A 121 4.35 15.31 -23.83
CA THR A 121 4.14 16.66 -23.28
C THR A 121 4.45 17.77 -24.28
N LYS A 122 5.35 17.53 -25.24
CA LYS A 122 5.85 18.59 -26.16
C LYS A 122 4.73 19.33 -26.88
N GLU A 123 3.69 18.64 -27.30
CA GLU A 123 2.55 19.25 -27.98
C GLU A 123 1.66 20.02 -27.02
N ALA A 124 1.34 19.44 -25.87
CA ALA A 124 0.50 20.08 -24.85
C ALA A 124 1.14 21.36 -24.29
N PHE A 125 2.46 21.37 -24.10
CA PHE A 125 3.20 22.48 -23.51
C PHE A 125 3.50 23.65 -24.48
N LYS A 126 3.09 23.55 -25.75
CA LYS A 126 3.07 24.70 -26.67
C LYS A 126 1.99 25.72 -26.31
N ASP A 127 0.94 25.27 -25.62
CA ASP A 127 -0.10 26.13 -25.08
C ASP A 127 0.37 26.69 -23.72
N PRO A 128 0.56 28.02 -23.58
CA PRO A 128 1.05 28.62 -22.34
C PRO A 128 0.16 28.32 -21.12
N HIS A 129 -1.15 28.18 -21.32
CA HIS A 129 -2.07 27.86 -20.23
C HIS A 129 -1.88 26.42 -19.74
N LYS A 130 -1.72 25.47 -20.66
CA LYS A 130 -1.43 24.07 -20.33
C LYS A 130 -0.05 23.91 -19.68
N GLU A 131 0.93 24.70 -20.11
CA GLU A 131 2.23 24.76 -19.44
C GLU A 131 2.10 25.22 -17.99
N THR A 132 1.38 26.32 -17.73
CA THR A 132 1.14 26.81 -16.37
C THR A 132 0.50 25.72 -15.51
N ILE A 133 -0.57 25.08 -15.99
CA ILE A 133 -1.23 23.98 -15.26
C ILE A 133 -0.26 22.81 -15.03
N GLY A 134 0.55 22.43 -16.03
CA GLY A 134 1.51 21.35 -15.92
C GLY A 134 2.54 21.58 -14.81
N TRP A 135 3.05 22.80 -14.68
CA TRP A 135 3.97 23.19 -13.62
C TRP A 135 3.29 23.35 -12.25
N GLU A 136 2.14 24.02 -12.19
CA GLU A 136 1.36 24.15 -10.96
C GLU A 136 0.97 22.79 -10.37
N ASN A 137 0.72 21.80 -11.23
CA ASN A 137 0.42 20.45 -10.78
C ASN A 137 1.58 19.81 -10.01
N PHE A 138 2.83 20.09 -10.37
CA PHE A 138 3.99 19.63 -9.61
C PHE A 138 4.25 20.50 -8.38
N LEU A 139 4.23 21.82 -8.54
CA LEU A 139 4.52 22.74 -7.43
C LEU A 139 3.48 22.67 -6.32
N GLY A 140 2.23 22.32 -6.66
CA GLY A 140 1.13 22.19 -5.70
C GLY A 140 1.07 20.87 -4.94
N MET A 141 1.79 19.81 -5.35
CA MET A 141 1.72 18.51 -4.64
C MET A 141 2.99 17.65 -4.65
N THR A 142 3.89 17.81 -5.62
CA THR A 142 5.10 16.97 -5.76
C THR A 142 6.26 17.77 -6.34
N ILE A 143 6.78 18.72 -5.56
CA ILE A 143 7.93 19.56 -5.93
C ILE A 143 9.15 18.72 -6.31
N GLY A 144 9.32 17.53 -5.73
CA GLY A 144 10.40 16.60 -6.08
C GLY A 144 10.46 16.28 -7.58
N GLN A 145 9.34 16.24 -8.30
CA GLN A 145 9.36 16.02 -9.76
C GLN A 145 9.91 17.24 -10.51
N ALA A 146 9.55 18.46 -10.09
CA ALA A 146 10.09 19.68 -10.67
C ALA A 146 11.61 19.75 -10.48
N VAL A 147 12.11 19.34 -9.30
CA VAL A 147 13.55 19.27 -9.02
C VAL A 147 14.25 18.23 -9.91
N VAL A 148 13.63 17.05 -10.13
CA VAL A 148 14.18 16.03 -11.04
C VAL A 148 14.28 16.55 -12.48
N TRP A 149 13.25 17.25 -12.97
CA TRP A 149 13.31 17.84 -14.31
C TRP A 149 14.37 18.93 -14.43
N ALA A 150 14.46 19.80 -13.42
CA ALA A 150 15.49 20.83 -13.38
C ALA A 150 16.91 20.24 -13.34
N SER A 151 17.16 19.19 -12.55
CA SER A 151 18.49 18.58 -12.44
C SER A 151 18.94 17.81 -13.69
N GLN A 152 18.00 17.44 -14.55
CA GLN A 152 18.24 16.69 -15.79
C GLN A 152 18.05 17.53 -17.06
N ASN A 153 17.86 18.86 -16.92
CA ASN A 153 17.56 19.77 -18.04
C ASN A 153 16.36 19.31 -18.89
N ILE A 154 15.32 18.77 -18.25
CA ILE A 154 14.09 18.37 -18.93
C ILE A 154 13.15 19.57 -19.00
N ASP A 155 13.09 20.18 -20.18
CA ASP A 155 12.01 21.09 -20.56
C ASP A 155 10.88 20.29 -21.24
N PRO A 156 9.68 20.18 -20.64
CA PRO A 156 8.56 19.43 -21.20
C PRO A 156 8.06 19.96 -22.56
N LYS A 157 8.47 21.17 -22.99
CA LYS A 157 8.24 21.69 -24.36
C LYS A 157 9.09 21.00 -25.42
N HIS A 158 10.26 20.50 -25.01
CA HIS A 158 11.29 20.01 -25.91
C HIS A 158 11.58 18.52 -25.72
N THR A 159 11.29 17.96 -24.55
CA THR A 159 11.59 16.58 -24.16
C THR A 159 10.35 15.92 -23.57
N ASN A 160 9.96 14.75 -24.11
CA ASN A 160 8.90 13.94 -23.52
C ASN A 160 9.48 13.19 -22.31
N PRO A 161 9.04 13.48 -21.08
CA PRO A 161 9.58 12.85 -19.87
C PRO A 161 9.16 11.38 -19.75
N GLU A 162 10.01 10.60 -19.08
CA GLU A 162 9.80 9.17 -18.87
C GLU A 162 8.78 8.89 -17.75
N LEU A 163 8.05 7.79 -17.92
CA LEU A 163 7.17 7.20 -16.92
C LEU A 163 7.75 5.89 -16.40
N THR A 164 7.40 5.54 -15.17
CA THR A 164 7.69 4.22 -14.60
C THR A 164 6.58 3.80 -13.66
N THR A 165 6.51 2.51 -13.36
CA THR A 165 5.65 1.94 -12.32
C THR A 165 6.38 1.98 -10.97
N SER A 166 5.74 2.45 -9.90
CA SER A 166 6.32 2.48 -8.56
C SER A 166 6.53 1.08 -7.95
N GLU A 167 7.22 0.98 -6.83
CA GLU A 167 7.03 -0.14 -5.91
C GLU A 167 5.58 -0.17 -5.37
N PRO A 168 5.08 -1.33 -4.89
CA PRO A 168 3.73 -1.41 -4.36
C PRO A 168 3.54 -0.66 -3.03
N TYR A 169 2.33 -0.15 -2.83
CA TYR A 169 1.88 0.45 -1.58
C TYR A 169 0.53 -0.14 -1.14
N VAL A 170 0.19 -0.06 0.16
CA VAL A 170 -1.08 -0.58 0.69
C VAL A 170 -1.90 0.55 1.31
N MET A 171 -3.09 0.82 0.78
CA MET A 171 -3.95 1.92 1.19
C MET A 171 -5.42 1.65 0.90
N GLY A 172 -6.29 2.21 1.74
CA GLY A 172 -7.74 2.10 1.63
C GLY A 172 -8.44 3.33 1.07
N SER A 173 -7.76 4.50 1.02
CA SER A 173 -8.40 5.76 0.57
C SER A 173 -8.21 6.08 -0.91
N HIS A 174 -7.14 5.61 -1.55
CA HIS A 174 -6.85 5.91 -2.95
C HIS A 174 -7.55 4.92 -3.90
N ALA A 175 -6.92 4.50 -5.00
CA ALA A 175 -7.50 3.60 -6.00
C ALA A 175 -7.55 2.12 -5.58
N THR A 176 -7.24 1.81 -4.32
CA THR A 176 -7.27 0.47 -3.74
C THR A 176 -8.03 0.47 -2.42
N CYS A 177 -8.48 -0.71 -2.00
CA CYS A 177 -9.45 -0.90 -0.92
C CYS A 177 -8.92 -1.73 0.27
N SER A 178 -7.62 -1.75 0.51
CA SER A 178 -7.04 -2.46 1.66
C SER A 178 -7.30 -1.72 2.98
N GLY A 179 -7.70 -2.44 4.02
CA GLY A 179 -7.85 -1.86 5.36
C GLY A 179 -8.69 -2.73 6.29
N ALA A 180 -9.16 -2.18 7.39
CA ALA A 180 -10.05 -2.86 8.34
C ALA A 180 -11.45 -3.07 7.74
N TRP A 181 -12.07 -4.20 8.07
CA TRP A 181 -13.46 -4.50 7.78
C TRP A 181 -14.35 -3.75 8.79
N ALA A 182 -15.22 -2.89 8.28
CA ALA A 182 -16.03 -2.00 9.11
C ALA A 182 -17.51 -2.02 8.72
N SER A 183 -18.37 -1.82 9.71
CA SER A 183 -19.81 -1.88 9.56
C SER A 183 -20.30 -0.77 8.63
N GLY A 184 -21.18 -1.13 7.71
CA GLY A 184 -21.86 -0.20 6.81
C GLY A 184 -22.98 0.58 7.52
N PRO A 185 -23.56 1.57 6.82
CA PRO A 185 -24.70 2.34 7.33
C PRO A 185 -26.01 1.53 7.29
N GLU A 186 -26.88 1.78 8.27
CA GLU A 186 -28.15 1.05 8.47
C GLU A 186 -29.13 1.18 7.28
N ASP A 187 -29.05 2.27 6.51
CA ASP A 187 -30.02 2.64 5.48
C ASP A 187 -29.76 1.99 4.10
N CYS A 188 -28.52 1.58 3.81
CA CYS A 188 -28.17 1.02 2.49
C CYS A 188 -27.22 -0.16 2.50
N ALA A 189 -26.57 -0.50 3.62
CA ALA A 189 -25.73 -1.69 3.67
C ALA A 189 -26.59 -2.96 3.76
N PRO A 190 -26.21 -4.06 3.08
CA PRO A 190 -26.79 -5.38 3.35
C PRO A 190 -26.61 -5.80 4.81
N ALA A 191 -27.51 -6.64 5.33
CA ALA A 191 -27.47 -7.11 6.72
C ALA A 191 -26.13 -7.77 7.10
N GLU A 192 -25.51 -8.50 6.18
CA GLU A 192 -24.20 -9.15 6.39
C GLU A 192 -23.03 -8.16 6.55
N TYR A 193 -23.23 -6.89 6.15
CA TYR A 193 -22.24 -5.82 6.30
C TYR A 193 -22.55 -4.91 7.50
N GLN A 194 -23.46 -5.32 8.40
CA GLN A 194 -23.87 -4.55 9.56
C GLN A 194 -23.70 -5.35 10.86
N TRP A 195 -22.96 -4.80 11.83
CA TRP A 195 -22.79 -5.42 13.16
C TRP A 195 -22.60 -4.40 14.30
N GLY A 196 -22.90 -3.13 14.04
CA GLY A 196 -22.86 -2.07 15.03
C GLY A 196 -22.92 -0.70 14.38
N TYR A 197 -22.07 0.21 14.83
CA TYR A 197 -22.11 1.60 14.38
C TYR A 197 -21.39 1.76 13.05
N ASN A 198 -21.86 2.68 12.20
CA ASN A 198 -21.24 2.96 10.91
C ASN A 198 -19.74 3.28 11.07
N ARG A 199 -18.88 2.59 10.31
CA ARG A 199 -17.40 2.62 10.38
C ARG A 199 -16.77 2.04 11.66
N MET A 200 -17.55 1.37 12.51
CA MET A 200 -17.00 0.54 13.58
C MET A 200 -16.42 -0.74 12.99
N MET A 201 -15.21 -1.10 13.41
CA MET A 201 -14.55 -2.34 13.02
C MET A 201 -15.22 -3.54 13.71
N THR A 202 -14.69 -4.75 13.50
CA THR A 202 -15.18 -5.94 14.22
C THR A 202 -14.74 -6.01 15.68
N VAL A 203 -13.82 -5.12 16.10
CA VAL A 203 -13.50 -4.90 17.52
C VAL A 203 -14.41 -3.80 18.02
N ASP A 204 -15.17 -4.10 19.07
CA ASP A 204 -16.17 -3.20 19.63
C ASP A 204 -15.54 -1.88 20.09
N GLY A 205 -16.19 -0.77 19.74
CA GLY A 205 -15.71 0.57 20.03
C GLY A 205 -14.49 1.06 19.24
N LEU A 206 -13.92 0.25 18.34
CA LEU A 206 -12.82 0.67 17.47
C LEU A 206 -13.36 1.19 16.14
N PHE A 207 -13.05 2.44 15.81
CA PHE A 207 -13.48 3.11 14.57
C PHE A 207 -12.27 3.48 13.71
N GLY A 208 -12.51 3.67 12.41
CA GLY A 208 -11.50 4.15 11.49
C GLY A 208 -12.08 5.00 10.36
N ALA A 209 -11.21 5.68 9.63
CA ALA A 209 -11.55 6.42 8.42
C ALA A 209 -10.35 6.56 7.49
N GLY A 210 -10.60 6.91 6.23
CA GLY A 210 -9.57 7.13 5.23
C GLY A 210 -8.85 5.83 4.90
N ASP A 211 -7.53 5.81 5.02
CA ASP A 211 -6.74 4.61 4.73
C ASP A 211 -7.05 3.44 5.65
N THR A 212 -7.45 3.71 6.90
CA THR A 212 -7.71 2.67 7.90
C THR A 212 -8.80 1.71 7.47
N ILE A 213 -9.82 2.17 6.72
CA ILE A 213 -11.00 1.37 6.37
C ILE A 213 -10.87 0.83 4.95
N GLY A 214 -10.98 -0.49 4.81
CA GLY A 214 -10.96 -1.20 3.54
C GLY A 214 -12.33 -1.30 2.86
N GLY A 215 -12.40 -2.05 1.77
CA GLY A 215 -13.64 -2.32 1.02
C GLY A 215 -14.28 -1.12 0.31
N THR A 216 -13.74 0.09 0.49
CA THR A 216 -14.35 1.35 0.05
C THR A 216 -13.31 2.30 -0.54
N ALA A 217 -12.72 1.94 -1.68
CA ALA A 217 -11.71 2.75 -2.37
C ALA A 217 -12.26 4.10 -2.91
N HIS A 218 -11.38 4.87 -3.55
CA HIS A 218 -11.67 6.14 -4.24
C HIS A 218 -12.21 7.26 -3.34
N LYS A 219 -11.80 7.26 -2.07
CA LYS A 219 -12.11 8.31 -1.10
C LYS A 219 -11.29 9.58 -1.36
N PHE A 220 -9.99 9.43 -1.62
CA PHE A 220 -9.03 10.54 -1.71
C PHE A 220 -9.11 11.47 -0.50
N SER A 221 -8.66 12.73 -0.63
CA SER A 221 -8.66 13.69 0.47
C SER A 221 -10.07 14.02 0.98
N SER A 222 -10.99 14.38 0.09
CA SER A 222 -12.35 14.80 0.43
C SER A 222 -13.18 13.67 1.03
N GLY A 223 -13.15 12.48 0.42
CA GLY A 223 -13.86 11.31 0.91
C GLY A 223 -13.26 10.77 2.21
N SER A 224 -11.94 10.84 2.41
CA SER A 224 -11.34 10.46 3.69
C SER A 224 -11.77 11.39 4.82
N PHE A 225 -11.82 12.69 4.54
CA PHE A 225 -12.32 13.67 5.50
C PHE A 225 -13.81 13.44 5.81
N ALA A 226 -14.63 13.19 4.79
CA ALA A 226 -16.04 12.89 4.95
C ALA A 226 -16.27 11.58 5.74
N GLU A 227 -15.50 10.54 5.47
CA GLU A 227 -15.55 9.28 6.22
C GLU A 227 -15.17 9.49 7.69
N GLY A 228 -14.19 10.36 7.96
CA GLY A 228 -13.86 10.77 9.33
C GLY A 228 -15.03 11.44 10.06
N ARG A 229 -15.80 12.29 9.37
CA ARG A 229 -17.02 12.89 9.93
C ARG A 229 -18.09 11.84 10.23
N ILE A 230 -18.24 10.85 9.35
CA ILE A 230 -19.19 9.74 9.53
C ILE A 230 -18.81 8.91 10.77
N ALA A 231 -17.55 8.46 10.83
CA ALA A 231 -17.03 7.69 11.95
C ALA A 231 -17.10 8.48 13.27
N GLY A 232 -16.79 9.77 13.25
CA GLY A 232 -16.88 10.64 14.43
C GLY A 232 -18.30 10.76 14.98
N LYS A 233 -19.31 10.95 14.11
CA LYS A 233 -20.72 10.96 14.54
C LYS A 233 -21.15 9.60 15.12
N ALA A 234 -20.71 8.52 14.48
CA ALA A 234 -21.02 7.15 14.91
C ALA A 234 -20.39 6.82 16.28
N ALA A 235 -19.14 7.22 16.49
CA ALA A 235 -18.42 7.04 17.76
C ALA A 235 -19.08 7.82 18.91
N VAL A 236 -19.56 9.04 18.67
CA VAL A 236 -20.33 9.80 19.69
C VAL A 236 -21.62 9.08 20.06
N ARG A 237 -22.34 8.51 19.08
CA ARG A 237 -23.55 7.70 19.35
C ARG A 237 -23.20 6.46 20.18
N TYR A 238 -22.15 5.74 19.81
CA TYR A 238 -21.64 4.59 20.56
C TYR A 238 -21.35 4.91 22.04
N VAL A 239 -20.62 6.00 22.30
CA VAL A 239 -20.30 6.43 23.67
C VAL A 239 -21.55 6.82 24.46
N ASN A 240 -22.51 7.52 23.83
CA ASN A 240 -23.77 7.88 24.48
C ASN A 240 -24.60 6.65 24.85
N ASP A 241 -24.70 5.67 23.95
CA ASP A 241 -25.46 4.44 24.15
C ASP A 241 -24.79 3.53 25.21
N MET A 242 -23.45 3.57 25.31
CA MET A 242 -22.68 2.90 26.37
C MET A 242 -22.92 3.51 27.77
N GLY A 243 -23.20 4.81 27.85
CA GLY A 243 -23.44 5.51 29.11
C GLY A 243 -22.25 5.44 30.07
N LYS A 244 -22.47 4.90 31.28
CA LYS A 244 -21.42 4.78 32.32
C LYS A 244 -20.58 3.50 32.24
N ASN A 245 -20.91 2.59 31.32
CA ASN A 245 -20.26 1.28 31.20
C ASN A 245 -18.99 1.36 30.34
N GLY A 246 -18.05 2.24 30.71
CA GLY A 246 -16.82 2.46 29.97
C GLY A 246 -15.82 1.30 30.05
N PRO A 247 -14.95 1.11 29.04
CA PRO A 247 -13.91 0.10 29.07
C PRO A 247 -12.95 0.35 30.26
N GLN A 248 -12.49 -0.74 30.87
CA GLN A 248 -11.50 -0.70 31.94
C GLN A 248 -10.12 -1.05 31.37
N VAL A 249 -9.11 -0.24 31.69
CA VAL A 249 -7.72 -0.51 31.30
C VAL A 249 -7.09 -1.44 32.34
N SER A 250 -6.41 -2.48 31.89
CA SER A 250 -5.61 -3.32 32.76
C SER A 250 -4.31 -2.61 33.13
N GLU A 251 -4.12 -2.32 34.42
CA GLU A 251 -2.87 -1.73 34.93
C GLU A 251 -1.65 -2.60 34.60
N GLN A 252 -1.80 -3.93 34.66
CA GLN A 252 -0.73 -4.85 34.28
C GLN A 252 -0.38 -4.73 32.80
N GLU A 253 -1.37 -4.65 31.91
CA GLU A 253 -1.10 -4.51 30.46
C GLU A 253 -0.43 -3.17 30.15
N TYR A 254 -0.79 -2.11 30.86
CA TYR A 254 -0.11 -0.81 30.76
C TYR A 254 1.38 -0.92 31.13
N GLN A 255 1.71 -1.54 32.26
CA GLN A 255 3.09 -1.70 32.72
C GLN A 255 3.91 -2.60 31.79
N ASP A 256 3.30 -3.69 31.29
CA ASP A 256 3.94 -4.58 30.32
C ASP A 256 4.24 -3.86 29.01
N LEU A 257 3.30 -3.05 28.51
CA LEU A 257 3.50 -2.23 27.31
C LEU A 257 4.58 -1.18 27.51
N GLU A 258 4.67 -0.54 28.67
CA GLU A 258 5.74 0.42 28.96
C GLU A 258 7.13 -0.24 28.85
N GLN A 259 7.30 -1.42 29.43
CA GLN A 259 8.55 -2.18 29.33
C GLN A 259 8.87 -2.54 27.88
N VAL A 260 7.89 -3.08 27.14
CA VAL A 260 8.06 -3.45 25.74
C VAL A 260 8.40 -2.24 24.87
N ILE A 261 7.74 -1.10 25.09
CA ILE A 261 7.94 0.15 24.33
C ILE A 261 9.39 0.63 24.44
N PHE A 262 9.99 0.57 25.63
CA PHE A 262 11.34 1.08 25.87
C PHE A 262 12.45 0.02 25.78
N GLN A 263 12.11 -1.27 25.67
CA GLN A 263 13.08 -2.37 25.52
C GLN A 263 14.15 -2.12 24.42
N PRO A 264 13.83 -1.53 23.24
CA PRO A 264 14.86 -1.26 22.24
C PRO A 264 15.96 -0.30 22.71
N MET A 265 15.63 0.66 23.58
CA MET A 265 16.62 1.57 24.15
C MET A 265 17.55 0.83 25.12
N GLU A 266 17.01 -0.13 25.87
CA GLU A 266 17.79 -0.97 26.76
C GLU A 266 18.72 -1.92 25.98
N ASN A 267 18.21 -2.54 24.92
CA ASN A 267 18.99 -3.37 24.00
C ASN A 267 20.20 -2.58 23.45
N TYR A 268 19.99 -1.33 23.03
CA TYR A 268 21.08 -0.47 22.58
C TYR A 268 22.04 -0.11 23.71
N ARG A 269 21.54 0.26 24.90
CA ARG A 269 22.36 0.65 26.05
C ARG A 269 23.36 -0.45 26.44
N ILE A 270 22.94 -1.71 26.40
CA ILE A 270 23.79 -2.86 26.70
C ILE A 270 24.66 -3.20 25.49
N GLY A 271 24.05 -3.48 24.33
CA GLY A 271 24.72 -4.05 23.17
C GLY A 271 25.72 -3.12 22.49
N ARG A 272 25.58 -1.79 22.66
CA ARG A 272 26.54 -0.81 22.10
C ARG A 272 27.97 -1.02 22.59
N ASN A 273 28.16 -1.62 23.76
CA ASN A 273 29.49 -1.83 24.36
C ASN A 273 30.28 -2.93 23.65
N GLU A 274 29.65 -3.72 22.78
CA GLU A 274 30.29 -4.74 21.96
C GLU A 274 30.88 -4.17 20.65
N ILE A 275 30.57 -2.92 20.34
CA ILE A 275 30.96 -2.26 19.08
C ILE A 275 32.19 -1.40 19.33
N VAL A 276 33.29 -1.71 18.64
CA VAL A 276 34.52 -0.91 18.68
C VAL A 276 34.65 0.07 17.49
N ALA A 277 33.87 -0.13 16.43
CA ALA A 277 33.75 0.78 15.29
C ALA A 277 32.50 0.48 14.45
N GLY A 278 31.91 1.49 13.81
CA GLY A 278 30.77 1.35 12.91
C GLY A 278 29.42 1.14 13.62
N THR A 279 28.45 0.55 12.91
CA THR A 279 27.06 0.34 13.38
C THR A 279 26.65 -1.13 13.43
N VAL A 280 27.62 -2.05 13.31
CA VAL A 280 27.36 -3.49 13.23
C VAL A 280 27.48 -4.09 14.64
N SER A 281 26.36 -4.56 15.18
CA SER A 281 26.31 -5.33 16.42
C SER A 281 25.97 -6.79 16.14
N PRO A 282 26.56 -7.76 16.87
CA PRO A 282 26.09 -9.15 16.83
C PRO A 282 24.81 -9.37 17.68
N SER A 283 24.50 -8.45 18.60
CA SER A 283 23.44 -8.62 19.60
C SER A 283 22.17 -7.83 19.29
N TYR A 284 22.21 -6.86 18.38
CA TYR A 284 21.02 -6.13 17.96
C TYR A 284 21.04 -5.64 16.51
N LEU A 285 19.85 -5.36 15.98
CA LEU A 285 19.63 -4.68 14.70
C LEU A 285 19.23 -3.21 14.92
N LEU A 286 19.77 -2.30 14.11
CA LEU A 286 19.21 -0.95 14.03
C LEU A 286 17.93 -0.94 13.17
N PRO A 287 16.97 -0.02 13.40
CA PRO A 287 15.69 -0.01 12.69
C PRO A 287 15.83 0.07 11.17
N ILE A 288 16.85 0.79 10.67
CA ILE A 288 17.12 0.88 9.23
C ILE A 288 17.54 -0.48 8.63
N HIS A 289 18.32 -1.29 9.35
CA HIS A 289 18.73 -2.62 8.88
C HIS A 289 17.52 -3.57 8.84
N GLY A 290 16.66 -3.52 9.86
CA GLY A 290 15.41 -4.26 9.87
C GLY A 290 14.46 -3.85 8.74
N LEU A 291 14.36 -2.54 8.44
CA LEU A 291 13.56 -2.01 7.34
C LEU A 291 14.09 -2.48 5.97
N GLN A 292 15.40 -2.43 5.74
CA GLN A 292 16.01 -2.90 4.50
C GLN A 292 15.81 -4.41 4.31
N ARG A 293 15.90 -5.18 5.39
CA ARG A 293 15.59 -6.62 5.38
C ARG A 293 14.13 -6.88 5.04
N LEU A 294 13.19 -6.19 5.69
CA LEU A 294 11.76 -6.28 5.37
C LEU A 294 11.49 -5.98 3.89
N GLN A 295 12.01 -4.86 3.40
CA GLN A 295 11.83 -4.43 2.02
C GLN A 295 12.38 -5.44 1.01
N LYS A 296 13.53 -6.04 1.30
CA LYS A 296 14.11 -7.11 0.47
C LYS A 296 13.21 -8.34 0.44
N ILE A 297 12.70 -8.79 1.59
CA ILE A 297 11.79 -9.93 1.68
C ILE A 297 10.54 -9.67 0.84
N MET A 298 9.88 -8.53 1.05
CA MET A 298 8.65 -8.20 0.32
C MET A 298 8.90 -8.05 -1.19
N ASP A 299 10.03 -7.46 -1.58
CA ASP A 299 10.37 -7.23 -2.97
C ASP A 299 10.65 -8.52 -3.76
N GLU A 300 11.40 -9.45 -3.17
CA GLU A 300 11.83 -10.68 -3.85
C GLU A 300 10.77 -11.79 -3.82
N TYR A 301 9.94 -11.84 -2.77
CA TYR A 301 9.03 -12.97 -2.54
C TYR A 301 7.55 -12.60 -2.68
N VAL A 302 7.16 -11.36 -2.37
CA VAL A 302 5.75 -10.95 -2.29
C VAL A 302 5.34 -10.08 -3.48
N GLY A 303 6.06 -10.18 -4.60
CA GLY A 303 5.74 -9.50 -5.85
C GLY A 303 6.05 -8.00 -5.83
N GLY A 304 7.30 -7.65 -5.54
CA GLY A 304 7.81 -6.29 -5.71
C GLY A 304 8.37 -6.01 -7.10
N ILE A 305 9.20 -4.97 -7.20
CA ILE A 305 9.74 -4.50 -8.47
C ILE A 305 10.75 -5.48 -9.07
N SER A 306 11.52 -6.20 -8.24
CA SER A 306 12.59 -7.09 -8.71
C SER A 306 12.05 -8.32 -9.45
N THR A 307 10.81 -8.71 -9.21
CA THR A 307 10.13 -9.81 -9.91
C THR A 307 9.06 -9.30 -10.88
N ILE A 308 9.05 -8.01 -11.22
CA ILE A 308 8.02 -7.39 -12.07
C ILE A 308 6.61 -7.70 -11.53
N TYR A 309 6.47 -7.59 -10.20
CA TYR A 309 5.23 -7.81 -9.45
C TYR A 309 4.69 -9.24 -9.48
N MET A 310 5.47 -10.21 -9.96
CA MET A 310 5.14 -11.63 -9.99
C MET A 310 5.44 -12.31 -8.65
N THR A 311 4.56 -13.21 -8.22
CA THR A 311 4.75 -14.12 -7.08
C THR A 311 3.99 -15.44 -7.31
N ASN A 312 4.11 -16.40 -6.41
CA ASN A 312 3.38 -17.67 -6.39
C ASN A 312 3.33 -18.22 -4.95
N ASP A 313 2.61 -19.31 -4.73
CA ASP A 313 2.55 -19.99 -3.43
C ASP A 313 3.92 -20.30 -2.81
N VAL A 314 4.88 -20.82 -3.57
CA VAL A 314 6.22 -21.17 -3.08
C VAL A 314 6.97 -19.93 -2.58
N LEU A 315 6.96 -18.85 -3.36
CA LEU A 315 7.59 -17.59 -2.99
C LEU A 315 6.90 -16.95 -1.78
N LEU A 316 5.57 -16.97 -1.72
CA LEU A 316 4.82 -16.40 -0.60
C LEU A 316 5.07 -17.16 0.70
N ASN A 317 5.10 -18.49 0.67
CA ASN A 317 5.45 -19.29 1.84
C ASN A 317 6.88 -19.01 2.31
N ARG A 318 7.85 -18.92 1.38
CA ARG A 318 9.21 -18.51 1.74
C ARG A 318 9.28 -17.09 2.32
N GLY A 319 8.47 -16.18 1.79
CA GLY A 319 8.29 -14.84 2.34
C GLY A 319 7.81 -14.88 3.79
N LEU A 320 6.79 -15.67 4.10
CA LEU A 320 6.26 -15.85 5.46
C LEU A 320 7.29 -16.43 6.43
N GLU A 321 8.09 -17.42 6.01
CA GLU A 321 9.19 -17.95 6.82
C GLU A 321 10.20 -16.85 7.19
N LEU A 322 10.59 -16.02 6.22
CA LEU A 322 11.55 -14.93 6.42
C LEU A 322 10.99 -13.78 7.25
N LEU A 323 9.69 -13.47 7.10
CA LEU A 323 8.99 -12.51 7.95
C LEU A 323 8.88 -13.03 9.39
N GLY A 324 8.63 -14.32 9.58
CA GLY A 324 8.65 -14.98 10.89
C GLY A 324 10.00 -14.85 11.60
N MET A 325 11.10 -15.13 10.90
CA MET A 325 12.45 -14.89 11.43
C MET A 325 12.69 -13.41 11.76
N LEU A 326 12.25 -12.48 10.89
CA LEU A 326 12.40 -11.05 11.15
C LEU A 326 11.59 -10.63 12.40
N ARG A 327 10.41 -11.21 12.63
CA ARG A 327 9.58 -10.98 13.81
C ARG A 327 10.27 -11.44 15.10
N GLU A 328 10.95 -12.57 15.07
CA GLU A 328 11.79 -13.01 16.20
C GLU A 328 12.93 -12.01 16.47
N ASP A 329 13.60 -11.57 15.41
CA ASP A 329 14.70 -10.59 15.49
C ASP A 329 14.23 -9.19 15.96
N MET A 330 12.93 -8.88 15.88
CA MET A 330 12.39 -7.61 16.43
C MET A 330 12.62 -7.48 17.94
N ASN A 331 12.71 -8.59 18.67
CA ASN A 331 13.04 -8.60 20.10
C ASN A 331 14.47 -8.10 20.36
N SER A 332 15.33 -8.14 19.34
CA SER A 332 16.72 -7.72 19.37
C SER A 332 16.94 -6.43 18.58
N ILE A 333 15.94 -5.55 18.45
CA ILE A 333 16.20 -4.21 17.90
C ILE A 333 16.78 -3.29 18.97
N GLY A 334 17.79 -2.50 18.58
CA GLY A 334 18.36 -1.41 19.38
C GLY A 334 17.89 -0.05 18.89
N ALA A 335 17.62 0.88 19.81
CA ALA A 335 17.31 2.28 19.52
C ALA A 335 18.21 3.23 20.35
N GLU A 336 19.01 4.06 19.69
CA GLU A 336 19.91 5.00 20.36
C GLU A 336 19.19 6.17 21.05
N ASP A 337 18.12 6.64 20.43
CA ASP A 337 17.36 7.82 20.86
C ASP A 337 15.86 7.63 20.56
N LEU A 338 15.06 8.65 20.92
CA LEU A 338 13.61 8.62 20.70
C LEU A 338 13.23 8.59 19.21
N HIS A 339 14.08 9.11 18.32
CA HIS A 339 13.83 9.05 16.88
C HIS A 339 13.97 7.62 16.37
N GLN A 340 15.04 6.92 16.74
CA GLN A 340 15.21 5.52 16.43
C GLN A 340 14.15 4.66 17.11
N LEU A 341 13.72 5.01 18.34
CA LEU A 341 12.64 4.31 19.01
C LEU A 341 11.32 4.41 18.21
N GLN A 342 10.99 5.61 17.71
CA GLN A 342 9.87 5.76 16.78
C GLN A 342 10.07 4.88 15.54
N ARG A 343 11.26 4.89 14.92
CA ARG A 343 11.54 4.06 13.73
C ARG A 343 11.41 2.56 14.01
N THR A 344 11.75 2.10 15.21
CA THR A 344 11.53 0.70 15.66
C THR A 344 10.05 0.34 15.63
N TRP A 345 9.19 1.17 16.22
CA TRP A 345 7.74 0.92 16.24
C TRP A 345 7.10 1.03 14.86
N GLU A 346 7.55 1.99 14.05
CA GLU A 346 7.14 2.07 12.65
C GLU A 346 7.58 0.84 11.83
N LEU A 347 8.73 0.24 12.14
CA LEU A 347 9.16 -1.02 11.51
C LEU A 347 8.27 -2.17 11.96
N HIS A 348 7.94 -2.27 13.24
CA HIS A 348 7.01 -3.28 13.76
C HIS A 348 5.65 -3.20 13.03
N HIS A 349 5.14 -1.98 12.83
CA HIS A 349 3.89 -1.77 12.10
C HIS A 349 3.98 -2.18 10.63
N ARG A 350 5.10 -1.88 9.97
CA ARG A 350 5.36 -2.31 8.59
C ARG A 350 5.47 -3.83 8.48
N LEU A 351 6.13 -4.49 9.43
CA LEU A 351 6.27 -5.94 9.46
C LEU A 351 4.90 -6.62 9.55
N LEU A 352 4.07 -6.24 10.53
CA LEU A 352 2.75 -6.85 10.69
C LEU A 352 1.82 -6.57 9.50
N THR A 353 1.88 -5.37 8.94
CA THR A 353 1.17 -5.04 7.70
C THR A 353 1.64 -5.95 6.55
N SER A 354 2.94 -6.20 6.45
CA SER A 354 3.55 -7.02 5.39
C SER A 354 3.16 -8.50 5.51
N GLU A 355 3.13 -9.05 6.72
CA GLU A 355 2.60 -10.39 6.99
C GLU A 355 1.14 -10.50 6.53
N THR A 356 0.31 -9.51 6.88
CA THR A 356 -1.11 -9.47 6.48
C THR A 356 -1.28 -9.49 4.96
N VAL A 357 -0.52 -8.65 4.25
CA VAL A 357 -0.52 -8.58 2.78
C VAL A 357 -0.11 -9.92 2.17
N THR A 358 0.90 -10.57 2.76
CA THR A 358 1.41 -11.87 2.28
C THR A 358 0.38 -12.97 2.47
N HIS A 359 -0.26 -13.05 3.64
CA HIS A 359 -1.34 -14.00 3.91
C HIS A 359 -2.55 -13.80 3.00
N HIS A 360 -2.99 -12.57 2.80
CA HIS A 360 -4.08 -12.25 1.87
C HIS A 360 -3.72 -12.60 0.42
N THR A 361 -2.49 -12.31 -0.01
CA THR A 361 -2.02 -12.63 -1.37
C THR A 361 -1.94 -14.14 -1.57
N LEU A 362 -1.50 -14.90 -0.57
CA LEU A 362 -1.42 -16.36 -0.59
C LEU A 362 -2.81 -17.00 -0.63
N PHE A 363 -3.73 -16.49 0.18
CA PHE A 363 -5.09 -16.99 0.27
C PHE A 363 -5.85 -16.83 -1.04
N ARG A 364 -5.77 -15.68 -1.71
CA ARG A 364 -6.45 -15.44 -2.99
C ARG A 364 -5.75 -16.17 -4.15
N GLN A 365 -6.38 -17.24 -4.65
CA GLN A 365 -5.86 -18.08 -5.73
C GLN A 365 -6.34 -17.62 -7.11
N GLU A 366 -6.06 -16.36 -7.46
CA GLU A 366 -6.31 -15.76 -8.77
C GLU A 366 -5.41 -14.53 -8.98
N THR A 367 -5.41 -13.97 -10.19
CA THR A 367 -4.84 -12.66 -10.48
C THR A 367 -5.95 -11.69 -10.86
N ARG A 368 -6.54 -11.05 -9.85
CA ARG A 368 -7.63 -10.09 -9.99
C ARG A 368 -7.20 -8.74 -10.57
N TRP A 369 -6.00 -8.28 -10.22
CA TRP A 369 -5.49 -6.96 -10.58
C TRP A 369 -4.13 -7.06 -11.29
N PRO A 370 -4.06 -7.67 -12.49
CA PRO A 370 -2.82 -7.73 -13.25
C PRO A 370 -2.32 -6.29 -13.49
N GLY A 371 -1.02 -6.07 -13.26
CA GLY A 371 -0.41 -4.74 -13.28
C GLY A 371 -0.22 -4.11 -11.90
N TYR A 372 -0.90 -4.63 -10.87
CA TYR A 372 -0.56 -4.40 -9.46
C TYR A 372 0.23 -5.56 -8.87
N TYR A 373 -0.18 -6.79 -9.20
CA TYR A 373 0.60 -8.00 -8.99
C TYR A 373 0.10 -9.15 -9.86
N TYR A 374 0.85 -10.25 -9.87
CA TYR A 374 0.52 -11.48 -10.57
C TYR A 374 0.76 -12.69 -9.68
N ARG A 375 -0.22 -13.58 -9.57
CA ARG A 375 -0.04 -14.94 -9.05
C ARG A 375 0.29 -15.85 -10.23
N GLY A 376 1.58 -16.14 -10.44
CA GLY A 376 2.05 -16.93 -11.57
C GLY A 376 1.46 -18.34 -11.64
N ASP A 377 1.15 -18.91 -10.48
CA ASP A 377 0.43 -20.17 -10.27
C ASP A 377 -1.09 -20.06 -10.49
N HIS A 378 -1.65 -18.84 -10.47
CA HIS A 378 -3.07 -18.55 -10.69
C HIS A 378 -3.25 -17.26 -11.52
N MET A 379 -2.79 -17.28 -12.77
CA MET A 379 -2.66 -16.07 -13.60
C MET A 379 -3.97 -15.44 -14.07
N LYS A 380 -5.08 -16.20 -14.09
CA LYS A 380 -6.36 -15.70 -14.56
C LYS A 380 -7.20 -15.16 -13.42
N LEU A 381 -8.04 -14.19 -13.76
CA LEU A 381 -9.16 -13.77 -12.93
C LEU A 381 -10.21 -14.91 -12.89
N ASP A 382 -10.77 -15.18 -11.72
CA ASP A 382 -11.72 -16.26 -11.48
C ASP A 382 -12.95 -15.78 -10.69
N ASP A 383 -13.96 -15.27 -11.39
CA ASP A 383 -15.20 -14.83 -10.74
C ASP A 383 -16.01 -15.96 -10.13
N LYS A 384 -15.90 -17.16 -10.68
CA LYS A 384 -16.67 -18.31 -10.19
C LYS A 384 -16.32 -18.63 -8.74
N ASN A 385 -15.04 -18.52 -8.37
CA ASN A 385 -14.56 -18.89 -7.04
C ASN A 385 -14.09 -17.70 -6.19
N TRP A 386 -13.74 -16.56 -6.81
CA TRP A 386 -13.06 -15.45 -6.14
C TRP A 386 -13.71 -14.08 -6.32
N HIS A 387 -14.94 -14.02 -6.84
CA HIS A 387 -15.78 -12.82 -6.76
C HIS A 387 -16.31 -12.60 -5.32
N CYS A 388 -15.38 -12.37 -4.40
CA CYS A 388 -15.59 -12.24 -2.97
C CYS A 388 -14.55 -11.27 -2.36
N PHE A 389 -14.89 -10.69 -1.22
CA PHE A 389 -13.89 -10.08 -0.35
C PHE A 389 -13.09 -11.18 0.35
N THR A 390 -11.79 -10.96 0.55
CA THR A 390 -10.98 -11.77 1.48
C THR A 390 -10.89 -11.03 2.79
N LEU A 391 -11.07 -11.76 3.89
CA LEU A 391 -10.90 -11.24 5.23
C LEU A 391 -9.81 -12.02 5.97
N SER A 392 -9.14 -11.35 6.91
CA SER A 392 -8.23 -11.99 7.84
C SER A 392 -8.49 -11.54 9.27
N ARG A 393 -8.15 -12.40 10.23
CA ARG A 393 -8.07 -12.07 11.66
C ARG A 393 -6.79 -12.65 12.24
N TYR A 394 -6.04 -11.81 12.95
CA TYR A 394 -4.85 -12.20 13.70
C TYR A 394 -5.21 -12.44 15.17
N ASP A 395 -4.67 -13.50 15.76
CA ASP A 395 -4.73 -13.74 17.20
C ASP A 395 -3.36 -13.44 17.82
N ARG A 396 -3.27 -12.36 18.62
CA ARG A 396 -2.01 -11.94 19.24
C ARG A 396 -1.44 -12.94 20.26
N ASN A 397 -2.29 -13.81 20.81
CA ASN A 397 -1.86 -14.75 21.85
C ASN A 397 -1.21 -16.00 21.25
N THR A 398 -1.64 -16.41 20.06
CA THR A 398 -1.12 -17.60 19.37
C THR A 398 -0.20 -17.26 18.19
N GLY A 399 -0.30 -16.04 17.65
CA GLY A 399 0.38 -15.63 16.43
C GLY A 399 -0.26 -16.18 15.15
N GLU A 400 -1.47 -16.77 15.24
CA GLU A 400 -2.14 -17.42 14.12
C GLU A 400 -2.99 -16.46 13.28
N TRP A 401 -3.08 -16.75 11.98
CA TRP A 401 -3.91 -16.04 11.03
C TRP A 401 -5.09 -16.90 10.57
N LYS A 402 -6.30 -16.36 10.67
CA LYS A 402 -7.51 -16.99 10.13
C LYS A 402 -7.97 -16.22 8.90
N MET A 403 -8.10 -16.92 7.77
CA MET A 403 -8.54 -16.36 6.50
C MET A 403 -9.96 -16.82 6.18
N GLU A 404 -10.78 -15.94 5.61
CA GLU A 404 -12.14 -16.26 5.19
C GLU A 404 -12.55 -15.47 3.93
N LYS A 405 -13.60 -15.94 3.26
CA LYS A 405 -14.25 -15.22 2.17
C LYS A 405 -15.52 -14.55 2.71
N ALA A 406 -15.80 -13.34 2.24
CA ALA A 406 -17.07 -12.66 2.45
C ALA A 406 -17.73 -12.34 1.10
N PRO A 407 -19.06 -12.45 0.97
CA PRO A 407 -19.74 -12.25 -0.30
C PRO A 407 -19.60 -10.81 -0.78
N VAL A 408 -19.69 -10.60 -2.10
CA VAL A 408 -19.86 -9.27 -2.72
C VAL A 408 -21.34 -9.11 -3.06
N HIS A 409 -22.00 -8.15 -2.41
CA HIS A 409 -23.36 -7.73 -2.79
C HIS A 409 -23.28 -6.55 -3.76
N HIS A 410 -23.93 -6.69 -4.91
CA HIS A 410 -24.11 -5.60 -5.87
C HIS A 410 -25.29 -4.73 -5.42
N ILE A 411 -25.00 -3.50 -4.97
CA ILE A 411 -25.97 -2.57 -4.38
C ILE A 411 -26.46 -1.55 -5.42
N ILE A 412 -25.61 -1.21 -6.38
CA ILE A 412 -25.90 -0.31 -7.49
C ILE A 412 -25.88 -1.15 -8.77
N ASP A 413 -26.93 -1.01 -9.58
CA ASP A 413 -27.09 -1.70 -10.88
C ASP A 413 -26.11 -1.22 -11.94
#